data_AF-A0A4U3ANE7-F1
#
_entry.id   AF-A0A4U3ANE7-F1
#
_cell.length_a   1.000
_cell.length_b   1.000
_cell.length_c   1.000
_cell.angle_alpha   90.00
_cell.angle_beta   90.00
_cell.angle_gamma   90.00
#
_symmetry.space_group_name_H-M   'P 1'
#
loop_
_entity.id
_entity.type
_entity.pdbx_description
1 polymer ?
#
loop_
_entity_poly.entity_id
_entity_poly.type
_entity_poly.pdbx_seq_one_letter_code
_entity_poly.pdbx_strand_id
1 'polypeptide(L)'
;GETDDPKNWSNAFSANVNNVSMLIYGDSMVRAFDIAGHEFTHAVTSSESNLEFFGESGAINEALSDIMGTAIEKYINNGEFNWTIGEQSGSVLRNMKTPSSVKFFDG
;
A
#
# COMPACT_ATOMS: atom_id res chain seq x y z
N GLY A 1 12.07 -14.88 -12.53
CA GLY A 1 13.21 -14.11 -12.01
C GLY A 1 12.67 -13.16 -10.97
N GLU A 2 12.94 -13.42 -9.70
CA GLU A 2 12.34 -12.80 -8.49
C GLU A 2 10.82 -12.95 -8.29
N THR A 3 10.03 -13.27 -9.33
CA THR A 3 8.56 -13.40 -9.24
C THR A 3 8.03 -14.76 -8.76
N ASP A 4 8.87 -15.80 -8.74
CA ASP A 4 8.41 -17.18 -8.52
C ASP A 4 8.59 -17.65 -7.06
N ASP A 5 9.26 -16.84 -6.23
CA ASP A 5 9.41 -17.05 -4.79
C ASP A 5 8.82 -15.84 -4.03
N PRO A 6 7.69 -15.99 -3.33
CA PRO A 6 7.06 -14.87 -2.62
C PRO A 6 7.95 -14.25 -1.54
N LYS A 7 9.01 -14.93 -1.09
CA LYS A 7 10.00 -14.39 -0.16
C LYS A 7 10.88 -13.31 -0.77
N ASN A 8 11.11 -13.36 -2.07
CA ASN A 8 11.99 -12.44 -2.79
C ASN A 8 11.22 -11.42 -3.63
N TRP A 9 9.88 -11.43 -3.53
CA TRP A 9 9.03 -10.51 -4.27
C TRP A 9 8.55 -9.37 -3.37
N SER A 10 9.26 -8.24 -3.41
CA SER A 10 8.99 -7.07 -2.55
C SER A 10 7.93 -6.15 -3.16
N ASN A 11 6.73 -6.68 -3.41
CA ASN A 11 5.61 -5.91 -3.94
C ASN A 11 4.26 -6.37 -3.38
N ALA A 12 3.27 -5.48 -3.47
CA ALA A 12 1.87 -5.77 -3.20
C ALA A 12 1.01 -5.02 -4.23
N PHE A 13 -0.15 -5.59 -4.59
CA PHE A 13 -1.12 -4.89 -5.42
C PHE A 13 -2.52 -5.49 -5.29
N SER A 14 -3.53 -4.63 -5.48
CA SER A 14 -4.91 -5.00 -5.73
C SER A 14 -5.15 -5.32 -7.22
N ALA A 15 -5.82 -6.43 -7.50
CA ALA A 15 -6.11 -6.91 -8.85
C ALA A 15 -7.60 -7.20 -9.02
N ASN A 16 -8.16 -6.88 -10.19
CA ASN A 16 -9.45 -7.38 -10.61
C ASN A 16 -9.27 -8.29 -11.83
N VAL A 17 -9.58 -9.58 -11.69
CA VAL A 17 -9.47 -10.57 -12.76
C VAL A 17 -10.81 -11.23 -12.95
N ASN A 18 -11.42 -11.07 -14.13
CA ASN A 18 -12.72 -11.65 -14.46
C ASN A 18 -13.82 -11.31 -13.42
N ASN A 19 -13.90 -10.05 -12.99
CA ASN A 19 -14.81 -9.57 -11.94
C ASN A 19 -14.58 -10.18 -10.54
N VAL A 20 -13.41 -10.77 -10.31
CA VAL A 20 -12.97 -11.20 -8.99
C VAL A 20 -11.88 -10.26 -8.50
N SER A 21 -12.15 -9.57 -7.39
CA SER A 21 -11.16 -8.73 -6.72
C SER A 21 -10.25 -9.60 -5.84
N MET A 22 -8.94 -9.42 -5.98
CA MET A 22 -7.91 -10.17 -5.28
C MET A 22 -6.84 -9.20 -4.78
N LEU A 23 -6.29 -9.49 -3.60
CA LEU A 23 -5.12 -8.79 -3.06
C LEU A 23 -3.93 -9.76 -3.15
N ILE A 24 -2.80 -9.27 -3.67
CA ILE A 24 -1.62 -10.09 -3.95
C ILE A 24 -0.44 -9.46 -3.23
N TYR A 25 0.29 -10.27 -2.45
CA TYR A 25 1.38 -9.80 -1.59
C TYR A 25 2.61 -10.70 -1.69
N GLY A 26 3.79 -10.10 -1.62
CA GLY A 26 5.00 -10.78 -1.16
C GLY A 26 4.99 -11.08 0.35
N ASP A 27 5.81 -12.04 0.77
CA ASP A 27 5.88 -12.51 2.16
C ASP A 27 6.26 -11.42 3.18
N SER A 28 7.10 -10.47 2.77
CA SER A 28 7.47 -9.33 3.62
C SER A 28 6.37 -8.28 3.69
N MET A 29 5.66 -8.07 2.58
CA MET A 29 4.63 -7.04 2.44
C MET A 29 3.34 -7.39 3.21
N VAL A 30 2.94 -8.67 3.22
CA VAL A 30 1.71 -9.13 3.91
C VAL A 30 1.76 -8.93 5.43
N ARG A 31 2.96 -8.75 6.01
CA ARG A 31 3.15 -8.54 7.46
C ARG A 31 2.83 -7.11 7.89
N ALA A 32 2.77 -6.18 6.95
CA ALA A 32 2.56 -4.76 7.22
C ALA A 32 1.07 -4.41 7.09
N PHE A 33 0.46 -3.96 8.19
CA PHE A 33 -0.97 -3.70 8.25
C PHE A 33 -1.37 -2.48 7.42
N ASP A 34 -0.49 -1.50 7.34
CA ASP A 34 -0.65 -0.32 6.51
C ASP A 34 -0.62 -0.66 5.02
N ILE A 35 0.29 -1.52 4.55
CA ILE A 35 0.35 -2.03 3.17
C ILE A 35 -0.90 -2.88 2.88
N ALA A 36 -1.30 -3.75 3.81
CA ALA A 36 -2.52 -4.54 3.65
C ALA A 36 -3.77 -3.65 3.52
N GLY A 37 -3.88 -2.62 4.37
CA GLY A 37 -4.96 -1.63 4.33
C GLY A 37 -4.92 -0.72 3.09
N HIS A 38 -3.72 -0.40 2.59
CA HIS A 38 -3.50 0.34 1.36
C HIS A 38 -4.08 -0.42 0.16
N GLU A 39 -3.72 -1.68 -0.02
CA GLU A 39 -4.23 -2.49 -1.15
C GLU A 39 -5.73 -2.77 -1.04
N PHE A 40 -6.24 -2.98 0.18
CA PHE A 40 -7.68 -3.11 0.39
C PHE A 40 -8.42 -1.82 -0.01
N THR A 41 -7.84 -0.65 0.31
CA THR A 41 -8.42 0.64 -0.06
C THR A 41 -8.45 0.83 -1.56
N HIS A 42 -7.42 0.39 -2.30
CA HIS A 42 -7.49 0.36 -3.77
C HIS A 42 -8.66 -0.48 -4.29
N ALA A 43 -8.93 -1.64 -3.70
CA ALA A 43 -10.08 -2.45 -4.08
C ALA A 43 -11.41 -1.72 -3.85
N VAL A 44 -11.56 -1.05 -2.70
CA VAL A 44 -12.76 -0.24 -2.38
C VAL A 44 -12.89 0.96 -3.29
N THR A 45 -11.81 1.72 -3.50
CA THR A 45 -11.82 2.86 -4.41
C THR A 45 -12.21 2.40 -5.80
N SER A 46 -11.66 1.29 -6.31
CA SER A 46 -12.02 0.75 -7.62
C SER A 46 -13.50 0.33 -7.75
N SER A 47 -14.16 -0.07 -6.65
CA SER A 47 -15.59 -0.44 -6.66
C SER A 47 -16.53 0.77 -6.54
N GLU A 48 -16.14 1.80 -5.80
CA GLU A 48 -16.98 2.96 -5.48
C GLU A 48 -16.74 4.17 -6.38
N SER A 49 -15.50 4.33 -6.87
CA SER A 49 -15.02 5.53 -7.55
C SER A 49 -14.15 5.10 -8.72
N ASN A 50 -14.59 5.34 -9.96
CA ASN A 50 -13.77 5.04 -11.15
C ASN A 50 -12.62 6.08 -11.32
N LEU A 51 -11.88 6.36 -10.24
CA LEU A 51 -10.68 7.18 -10.25
C LEU A 51 -9.66 6.47 -11.12
N GLU A 52 -9.48 6.98 -12.33
CA GLU A 52 -8.48 6.48 -13.25
C GLU A 52 -7.10 6.60 -12.59
N PHE A 53 -6.34 5.50 -12.63
CA PHE A 53 -5.03 5.36 -11.99
C PHE A 53 -3.93 6.09 -12.80
N PHE A 54 -4.16 7.37 -13.06
CA PHE A 54 -3.35 8.19 -13.94
C PHE A 54 -3.35 9.66 -13.50
N GLY A 55 -2.22 10.35 -13.66
CA GLY A 55 -2.10 11.77 -13.31
C GLY A 55 -2.45 12.06 -11.84
N GLU A 56 -3.15 13.18 -11.62
CA GLU A 56 -3.52 13.64 -10.28
C GLU A 56 -4.54 12.71 -9.58
N SER A 57 -5.44 12.05 -10.33
CA SER A 57 -6.39 11.10 -9.74
C SER A 57 -5.69 9.85 -9.22
N GLY A 58 -4.62 9.40 -9.89
CA GLY A 58 -3.76 8.33 -9.37
C GLY A 58 -3.05 8.73 -8.08
N ALA A 59 -2.47 9.94 -8.03
CA ALA A 59 -1.81 10.44 -6.82
C ALA A 59 -2.78 10.59 -5.63
N ILE A 60 -4.03 11.00 -5.88
CA ILE A 60 -5.08 11.06 -4.85
C ILE A 60 -5.47 9.66 -4.38
N ASN A 61 -5.57 8.69 -5.29
CA ASN A 61 -5.88 7.30 -4.96
C ASN A 61 -4.82 6.71 -4.01
N GLU A 62 -3.54 6.83 -4.37
CA GLU A 62 -2.40 6.43 -3.53
C GLU A 62 -2.41 7.10 -2.15
N ALA A 63 -2.62 8.42 -2.11
CA ALA A 63 -2.65 9.16 -0.85
C ALA A 63 -3.82 8.74 0.04
N LEU A 64 -5.00 8.48 -0.54
CA LEU A 64 -6.15 7.97 0.20
C LEU A 64 -5.87 6.56 0.75
N SER A 65 -5.24 5.68 -0.05
CA SER A 65 -4.82 4.35 0.39
C SER A 65 -3.82 4.40 1.54
N ASP A 66 -2.84 5.31 1.53
CA ASP A 66 -1.90 5.50 2.63
C ASP A 66 -2.59 6.01 3.92
N ILE A 67 -3.53 6.95 3.80
CA ILE A 67 -4.29 7.47 4.96
C ILE A 67 -5.12 6.34 5.60
N MET A 68 -5.82 5.57 4.78
CA MET A 68 -6.66 4.47 5.26
C MET A 68 -5.81 3.31 5.81
N GLY A 69 -4.69 2.98 5.17
CA GLY A 69 -3.72 2.01 5.68
C GLY A 69 -3.21 2.38 7.07
N THR A 70 -2.77 3.63 7.24
CA THR A 70 -2.32 4.16 8.55
C THR A 70 -3.44 4.08 9.60
N ALA A 71 -4.69 4.41 9.22
CA ALA A 71 -5.83 4.34 10.13
C ALA A 71 -6.15 2.91 10.58
N ILE A 72 -6.04 1.93 9.67
CA ILE A 72 -6.21 0.51 9.96
C ILE A 72 -5.11 0.01 10.88
N GLU A 73 -3.84 0.31 10.58
CA GLU A 73 -2.72 -0.05 11.44
C GLU A 73 -2.90 0.51 12.85
N LYS A 74 -3.22 1.81 12.95
CA LYS A 74 -3.50 2.48 14.23
C LYS A 74 -4.61 1.77 15.01
N TYR A 75 -5.68 1.35 14.32
CA TYR A 75 -6.80 0.63 14.93
C TYR A 75 -6.38 -0.75 15.45
N ILE A 76 -5.65 -1.54 14.65
CA ILE A 76 -5.22 -2.89 15.01
C ILE A 76 -4.22 -2.87 16.17
N ASN A 77 -3.24 -1.97 16.10
CA ASN A 77 -2.17 -1.89 17.10
C ASN A 77 -2.60 -1.14 18.37
N ASN A 78 -3.81 -0.56 18.40
CA ASN A 78 -4.26 0.39 19.41
C ASN A 78 -3.18 1.47 19.70
N GLY A 79 -2.56 1.94 18.61
CA GLY A 79 -1.38 2.79 18.63
C GLY A 79 -1.67 4.24 18.27
N GLU A 80 -0.61 4.94 17.91
CA GLU A 80 -0.65 6.30 17.37
C GLU A 80 -0.49 6.27 15.85
N PHE A 81 -0.87 7.36 15.19
CA PHE A 81 -0.56 7.54 13.77
C PHE A 81 0.94 7.80 13.60
N ASN A 82 1.67 6.80 13.09
CA ASN A 82 3.12 6.87 12.83
C ASN A 82 3.46 7.68 11.56
N TRP A 83 2.56 7.70 10.58
CA TRP A 83 2.70 8.34 9.27
C TRP A 83 3.90 7.82 8.44
N THR A 84 4.46 6.69 8.83
CA THR A 84 5.39 5.91 8.02
C THR A 84 4.60 4.83 7.31
N ILE A 85 5.02 4.49 6.09
CA ILE A 85 4.39 3.43 5.31
C ILE A 85 5.41 2.31 5.08
N GLY A 86 5.02 1.09 5.41
CA GLY A 86 5.73 -0.15 5.15
C GLY A 86 6.77 -0.53 6.21
N GLU A 87 6.90 0.18 7.33
CA GLU A 87 7.96 -0.10 8.31
C GLU A 87 7.92 -1.53 8.87
N GLN A 88 6.73 -2.12 8.97
CA GLN A 88 6.54 -3.51 9.39
C GLN A 88 7.02 -4.54 8.35
N SER A 89 7.27 -4.12 7.11
CA SER A 89 7.81 -4.96 6.03
C SER A 89 9.34 -5.07 6.04
N GLY A 90 10.02 -4.27 6.90
CA GLY A 90 11.48 -4.25 7.05
C GLY A 90 12.16 -2.98 6.55
N SER A 91 11.43 -2.07 5.89
CA SER A 91 11.93 -0.76 5.45
C SER A 91 10.80 0.25 5.34
N VAL A 92 11.09 1.54 5.59
CA VAL A 92 10.12 2.62 5.34
C VAL A 92 10.10 2.94 3.84
N LEU A 93 8.95 2.75 3.20
CA LEU A 93 8.74 3.04 1.78
C LEU A 93 8.31 4.49 1.53
N ARG A 94 7.50 5.06 2.43
CA ARG A 94 7.04 6.47 2.37
C ARG A 94 6.93 7.06 3.76
N ASN A 95 6.97 8.39 3.84
CA ASN A 95 6.75 9.15 5.07
C ASN A 95 5.75 10.27 4.81
N MET A 96 4.53 10.13 5.27
CA MET A 96 3.44 11.08 5.05
C MET A 96 3.62 12.39 5.86
N LYS A 97 4.38 12.34 6.96
CA LYS A 97 4.75 13.54 7.74
C LYS A 97 5.80 14.39 7.01
N THR A 98 6.67 13.78 6.22
CA THR A 98 7.69 14.47 5.43
C THR A 98 7.92 13.69 4.12
N PRO A 99 7.07 13.89 3.09
CA PRO A 99 7.10 13.08 1.87
C PRO A 99 8.45 13.08 1.14
N SER A 100 9.19 14.20 1.21
CA SER A 100 10.50 14.34 0.59
C SER A 100 11.65 13.65 1.36
N SER A 101 11.38 13.04 2.52
CA SER A 101 12.40 12.44 3.39
C SER A 101 12.83 11.04 2.96
N VAL A 102 11.96 10.30 2.25
CA VAL A 102 12.32 9.01 1.68
C VAL A 102 12.86 9.25 0.27
N LYS A 103 14.14 8.95 0.08
CA LYS A 103 14.79 9.01 -1.23
C LYS A 103 14.45 7.70 -1.94
N PHE A 104 13.63 7.76 -2.98
CA PHE A 104 13.64 6.72 -3.99
C PHE A 104 15.03 6.74 -4.62
N PHE A 105 15.71 5.59 -4.71
CA PHE A 105 16.89 5.51 -5.56
C PHE A 105 16.38 5.73 -6.99
N ASP A 106 16.64 6.91 -7.55
CA ASP A 106 16.57 7.08 -9.00
C ASP A 106 17.52 6.04 -9.58
N GLY A 107 16.96 5.11 -10.36
CA GLY A 107 17.68 3.95 -10.91
C GLY A 107 18.96 4.31 -11.66
#